data_AF-A0A0L8FK41-F1
#
_entry.id   AF-A0A0L8FK41-F1
#
_cell.length_a   1.000
_cell.length_b   1.000
_cell.length_c   1.000
_cell.angle_alpha   90.00
_cell.angle_beta   90.00
_cell.angle_gamma   90.00
#
_symmetry.space_group_name_H-M   'P 1'
#
loop_
_entity.id
_entity.type
_entity.pdbx_description
1 polymer ?
#
loop_
_entity_poly.entity_id
_entity_poly.type
_entity_poly.pdbx_seq_one_letter_code
_entity_poly.pdbx_strand_id
1 'polypeptide(L)'
;FQNKRQTDLWLGVDAHGLNIYERDNRLEAKISFPWCEIKTVSFKDKKFTIKPMDKKSPDFVFNAPKVRINKLILELCVGNRELYMRRRRTDSMEIQQMKTHAREEKARRQLDRTRLAREKQLKEEAMREKQELERKLLALQEEMRNAHEALMRSEESADLLAEKARIAEEEAVLLRRKSAEVDAEIQRIKISAMKSDEERMLMECRAREAEMMAATLLEDSGRRVEYMEKSKHLHQQLQDLKTEIEVLKVEENQTELDRLHEESVTRGDTKYSTLRRIRSTSGKARVAFFEEL
;
A
#
# COMPACT_ATOMS: atom_id res chain seq x y z
N PHE A 1 -20.12 -22.60 -37.69
CA PHE A 1 -21.09 -22.40 -38.79
C PHE A 1 -20.31 -22.54 -40.08
N GLN A 2 -20.96 -22.70 -41.23
CA GLN A 2 -20.28 -22.86 -42.51
C GLN A 2 -20.60 -21.74 -43.48
N ASN A 3 -19.61 -21.28 -44.25
CA ASN A 3 -19.82 -20.40 -45.40
C ASN A 3 -20.34 -21.20 -46.62
N LYS A 4 -20.43 -20.58 -47.81
CA LYS A 4 -20.89 -21.30 -49.01
C LYS A 4 -19.92 -22.39 -49.48
N ARG A 5 -18.64 -22.26 -49.13
CA ARG A 5 -17.57 -23.23 -49.44
C ARG A 5 -17.45 -24.36 -48.41
N GLN A 6 -18.34 -24.39 -47.42
CA GLN A 6 -18.34 -25.37 -46.33
C GLN A 6 -17.15 -25.26 -45.35
N THR A 7 -16.47 -24.11 -45.30
CA THR A 7 -15.43 -23.84 -44.31
C THR A 7 -16.05 -23.65 -42.93
N ASP A 8 -15.54 -24.36 -41.92
CA ASP A 8 -15.99 -24.24 -40.53
C ASP A 8 -15.43 -22.99 -39.85
N LEU A 9 -16.32 -22.09 -39.43
CA LEU A 9 -15.98 -20.80 -38.83
C LEU A 9 -16.76 -20.54 -37.53
N TRP A 10 -16.28 -19.59 -36.71
CA TRP A 10 -16.93 -19.13 -35.49
C TRP A 10 -17.54 -17.75 -35.65
N LEU A 11 -18.75 -17.57 -35.09
CA LEU A 11 -19.46 -16.28 -35.07
C LEU A 11 -19.42 -15.74 -33.65
N GLY A 12 -18.80 -14.58 -33.47
CA GLY A 12 -18.92 -13.77 -32.27
C GLY A 12 -20.05 -12.76 -32.43
N VAL A 13 -20.96 -12.73 -31.46
CA VAL A 13 -22.00 -11.70 -31.34
C VAL A 13 -21.71 -10.91 -30.08
N ASP A 14 -21.44 -9.61 -30.20
CA ASP A 14 -21.12 -8.75 -29.04
C ASP A 14 -21.82 -7.39 -29.10
N ALA A 15 -21.56 -6.55 -28.09
CA ALA A 15 -22.14 -5.21 -28.01
C ALA A 15 -21.66 -4.25 -29.12
N HIS A 16 -20.60 -4.58 -29.86
CA HIS A 16 -20.03 -3.74 -30.92
C HIS A 16 -20.48 -4.18 -32.31
N GLY A 17 -20.72 -5.47 -32.54
CA GLY A 17 -21.14 -6.01 -33.82
C GLY A 17 -21.07 -7.54 -33.89
N LEU A 18 -20.83 -8.00 -35.12
CA LEU A 18 -20.61 -9.40 -35.46
C LEU A 18 -19.15 -9.59 -35.87
N ASN A 19 -18.50 -10.61 -35.34
CA ASN A 19 -17.10 -10.93 -35.64
C ASN A 19 -17.00 -12.38 -36.15
N ILE A 20 -16.17 -12.61 -37.14
CA ILE A 20 -15.91 -13.94 -37.71
C ILE A 20 -14.49 -14.33 -37.37
N TYR A 21 -14.35 -15.57 -36.90
CA TYR A 21 -13.08 -16.15 -36.51
C TYR A 21 -12.88 -17.48 -37.23
N GLU A 22 -11.63 -17.80 -37.53
CA GLU A 22 -11.22 -19.11 -38.02
C GLU A 22 -11.44 -20.17 -36.92
N ARG A 23 -11.52 -21.44 -37.32
CA ARG A 23 -11.82 -22.53 -36.38
C ARG A 23 -10.79 -22.62 -35.24
N ASP A 24 -9.54 -22.30 -35.57
CA ASP A 24 -8.33 -22.56 -34.80
C ASP A 24 -7.96 -21.35 -33.91
N ASN A 25 -8.44 -20.16 -34.25
CA ASN A 25 -8.12 -18.93 -33.54
C ASN A 25 -9.38 -18.16 -33.15
N ARG A 26 -9.75 -18.22 -31.87
CA ARG A 26 -10.92 -17.49 -31.32
C ARG A 26 -10.57 -16.13 -30.71
N LEU A 27 -9.29 -15.76 -30.66
CA LEU A 27 -8.82 -14.52 -30.07
C LEU A 27 -8.81 -13.38 -31.10
N GLU A 28 -8.36 -13.66 -32.32
CA GLU A 28 -8.24 -12.67 -33.39
C GLU A 28 -9.37 -12.82 -34.43
N ALA A 29 -10.25 -11.82 -34.48
CA ALA A 29 -11.29 -11.77 -35.50
C ALA A 29 -10.69 -11.43 -36.87
N LYS A 30 -11.06 -12.18 -37.91
CA LYS A 30 -10.65 -11.90 -39.29
C LYS A 30 -11.56 -10.89 -39.97
N ILE A 31 -12.85 -10.91 -39.64
CA ILE A 31 -13.86 -10.03 -40.23
C ILE A 31 -14.75 -9.49 -39.12
N SER A 32 -15.14 -8.21 -39.20
CA SER A 32 -16.10 -7.61 -38.28
C SER A 32 -17.11 -6.75 -39.01
N PHE A 33 -18.38 -6.86 -38.63
CA PHE A 33 -19.49 -6.02 -39.09
C PHE A 33 -20.05 -5.26 -37.88
N PRO A 34 -19.82 -3.94 -37.77
CA PRO A 34 -20.41 -3.14 -36.70
C PRO A 34 -21.94 -3.04 -36.86
N TRP A 35 -22.65 -2.89 -35.74
CA TRP A 35 -24.13 -2.81 -35.75
C TRP A 35 -24.71 -1.69 -36.61
N CYS A 36 -23.95 -0.59 -36.83
CA CYS A 36 -24.35 0.50 -37.72
C CYS A 36 -24.37 0.14 -39.21
N GLU A 37 -23.68 -0.93 -39.62
CA GLU A 37 -23.66 -1.40 -41.01
C GLU A 37 -24.70 -2.50 -41.30
N ILE A 38 -25.39 -2.99 -40.26
CA ILE A 38 -26.35 -4.09 -40.39
C ILE A 38 -27.76 -3.52 -40.45
N LYS A 39 -28.51 -3.84 -41.51
CA LYS A 39 -29.89 -3.37 -41.72
C LYS A 39 -30.92 -4.30 -41.09
N THR A 40 -30.81 -5.60 -41.36
CA THR A 40 -31.73 -6.61 -40.86
C THR A 40 -31.00 -7.95 -40.77
N VAL A 41 -31.38 -8.74 -39.78
CA VAL A 41 -30.92 -10.13 -39.62
C VAL A 41 -32.15 -11.03 -39.68
N SER A 42 -32.03 -12.16 -40.36
CA SER A 42 -33.12 -13.12 -40.52
C SER A 42 -32.55 -14.50 -40.83
N PHE A 43 -33.32 -15.56 -40.61
CA PHE A 43 -32.91 -16.90 -41.02
C PHE A 43 -34.10 -17.68 -41.57
N LYS A 44 -33.80 -18.66 -42.42
CA LYS A 44 -34.74 -19.67 -42.91
C LYS A 44 -34.05 -21.02 -42.81
N ASP A 45 -34.63 -21.93 -42.03
CA ASP A 45 -34.05 -23.23 -41.71
C ASP A 45 -32.63 -23.11 -41.14
N LYS A 46 -31.64 -23.69 -41.83
CA LYS A 46 -30.22 -23.61 -41.46
C LYS A 46 -29.52 -22.35 -41.98
N LYS A 47 -30.11 -21.66 -42.96
CA LYS A 47 -29.51 -20.51 -43.63
C LYS A 47 -29.81 -19.22 -42.87
N PHE A 48 -28.77 -18.57 -42.37
CA PHE A 48 -28.83 -17.25 -41.75
C PHE A 48 -28.42 -16.17 -42.77
N THR A 49 -29.11 -15.04 -42.76
CA THR A 49 -28.91 -13.94 -43.73
C THR A 49 -28.86 -12.60 -43.00
N ILE A 50 -27.76 -11.89 -43.19
CA ILE A 50 -27.48 -10.56 -42.65
C ILE A 50 -27.44 -9.60 -43.82
N LYS A 51 -28.41 -8.68 -43.86
CA LYS A 51 -28.48 -7.67 -44.91
C LYS A 51 -27.71 -6.42 -44.48
N PRO A 52 -26.75 -5.93 -45.28
CA PRO A 52 -26.07 -4.68 -44.99
C PRO A 52 -27.02 -3.48 -45.13
N MET A 53 -26.64 -2.36 -44.50
CA MET A 53 -27.31 -1.06 -44.65
C MET A 53 -27.16 -0.51 -46.06
N ASP A 54 -25.98 -0.69 -46.67
CA ASP A 54 -25.73 -0.34 -48.05
C ASP A 54 -26.38 -1.36 -49.00
N LYS A 55 -27.32 -0.89 -49.84
CA LYS A 55 -28.04 -1.72 -50.82
C LYS A 55 -27.13 -2.27 -51.93
N LYS A 56 -25.95 -1.68 -52.16
CA LYS A 56 -24.99 -2.16 -53.18
C LYS A 56 -24.11 -3.29 -52.65
N SER A 57 -24.01 -3.43 -51.33
CA SER A 57 -23.23 -4.48 -50.69
C SER A 57 -24.03 -5.79 -50.69
N PRO A 58 -23.41 -6.94 -51.00
CA PRO A 58 -24.08 -8.23 -51.02
C PRO A 58 -24.53 -8.67 -49.62
N ASP A 59 -25.59 -9.47 -49.56
CA ASP A 59 -26.05 -10.10 -48.32
C ASP A 59 -24.98 -11.06 -47.78
N PHE A 60 -24.72 -10.99 -46.48
CA PHE A 60 -23.83 -11.92 -45.79
C PHE A 60 -24.63 -13.13 -45.32
N VAL A 61 -24.24 -14.32 -45.79
CA VAL A 61 -25.05 -15.55 -45.64
C VAL A 61 -24.19 -16.67 -45.13
N PHE A 62 -24.66 -17.39 -44.10
CA PHE A 62 -23.98 -18.56 -43.57
C PHE A 62 -24.97 -19.64 -43.11
N ASN A 63 -24.48 -20.86 -42.93
CA ASN A 63 -25.27 -22.00 -42.50
C ASN A 63 -24.91 -22.43 -41.08
N ALA A 64 -25.89 -22.43 -40.18
CA ALA A 64 -25.72 -23.02 -38.84
C ALA A 64 -26.11 -24.51 -38.85
N PRO A 65 -25.47 -25.34 -38.01
CA PRO A 65 -25.73 -26.79 -38.02
C PRO A 65 -27.14 -27.16 -37.53
N LYS A 66 -27.74 -26.34 -36.66
CA LYS A 66 -29.07 -26.57 -36.06
C LYS A 66 -29.91 -25.29 -36.09
N VAL A 67 -31.21 -25.41 -36.40
CA VAL A 67 -32.16 -24.26 -36.42
C VAL A 67 -32.26 -23.58 -35.04
N ARG A 68 -32.17 -24.34 -33.95
CA ARG A 68 -32.15 -23.77 -32.58
C ARG A 68 -31.01 -22.77 -32.37
N ILE A 69 -29.87 -22.97 -33.02
CA ILE A 69 -28.73 -22.04 -32.94
C ILE A 69 -29.06 -20.75 -33.69
N ASN A 70 -29.73 -20.83 -34.84
CA ASN A 70 -30.18 -19.64 -35.58
C ASN A 70 -31.17 -18.79 -34.77
N LYS A 71 -32.09 -19.44 -34.01
CA LYS A 71 -32.98 -18.73 -33.08
C LYS A 71 -32.18 -17.94 -32.03
N LEU A 72 -31.22 -18.59 -31.38
CA LEU A 72 -30.34 -17.95 -30.39
C LEU A 72 -29.52 -16.80 -31.00
N ILE A 73 -28.91 -17.01 -32.17
CA ILE A 73 -28.14 -15.96 -32.86
C ILE A 73 -29.06 -14.76 -33.15
N LEU A 74 -30.29 -15.00 -33.61
CA LEU A 74 -31.25 -13.94 -33.92
C LEU A 74 -31.60 -13.12 -32.67
N GLU A 75 -31.94 -13.77 -31.55
CA GLU A 75 -32.24 -13.12 -30.28
C GLU A 75 -31.07 -12.25 -29.79
N LEU A 76 -29.85 -12.80 -29.82
CA LEU A 76 -28.64 -12.06 -29.44
C LEU A 76 -28.39 -10.87 -30.37
N CYS A 77 -28.57 -11.02 -31.69
CA CYS A 77 -28.40 -9.93 -32.64
C CYS A 77 -29.42 -8.81 -32.41
N VAL A 78 -30.68 -9.15 -32.20
CA VAL A 78 -31.76 -8.17 -31.96
C VAL A 78 -31.50 -7.40 -30.68
N GLY A 79 -31.24 -8.10 -29.56
CA GLY A 79 -30.98 -7.44 -28.27
C GLY A 79 -29.71 -6.58 -28.27
N ASN A 80 -28.60 -7.08 -28.82
CA ASN A 80 -27.36 -6.29 -28.89
C ASN A 80 -27.52 -5.07 -29.80
N ARG A 81 -28.17 -5.20 -30.96
CA ARG A 81 -28.40 -4.08 -31.88
C ARG A 81 -29.32 -3.02 -31.25
N GLU A 82 -30.37 -3.43 -30.55
CA GLU A 82 -31.25 -2.49 -29.84
C GLU A 82 -30.48 -1.70 -28.77
N LEU A 83 -29.72 -2.38 -27.92
CA LEU A 83 -28.88 -1.73 -26.91
C LEU A 83 -27.78 -0.85 -27.52
N TYR A 84 -27.23 -1.24 -28.68
CA TYR A 84 -26.27 -0.43 -29.43
C TYR A 84 -26.90 0.87 -29.94
N MET A 85 -28.14 0.82 -30.42
CA MET A 85 -28.88 2.00 -30.87
C MET A 85 -29.28 2.88 -29.69
N ARG A 86 -29.73 2.29 -28.56
CA ARG A 86 -30.05 3.02 -27.33
C ARG A 86 -28.84 3.81 -26.81
N ARG A 87 -27.65 3.21 -26.83
CA ARG A 87 -26.38 3.85 -26.43
C ARG A 87 -25.94 5.04 -27.30
N ARG A 88 -26.55 5.23 -28.48
CA ARG A 88 -26.25 6.33 -29.42
C ARG A 88 -27.31 7.42 -29.45
N ARG A 89 -28.41 7.21 -28.74
CA ARG A 89 -29.43 8.24 -28.51
C ARG A 89 -29.10 8.94 -27.21
N THR A 90 -29.69 10.12 -27.01
CA THR A 90 -29.71 10.75 -25.70
C THR A 90 -30.34 9.81 -24.69
N ASP A 91 -29.82 9.82 -23.46
CA ASP A 91 -30.38 9.03 -22.37
C ASP A 91 -31.86 9.40 -22.16
N SER A 92 -32.67 8.41 -21.75
CA SER A 92 -34.02 8.71 -21.27
C SER A 92 -33.96 9.49 -19.97
N MET A 93 -35.03 10.23 -19.65
CA MET A 93 -35.16 10.97 -18.40
C MET A 93 -34.90 10.07 -17.18
N GLU A 94 -35.42 8.84 -17.20
CA GLU A 94 -35.18 7.84 -16.16
C GLU A 94 -33.70 7.50 -15.98
N ILE A 95 -32.97 7.22 -17.07
CA ILE A 95 -31.52 6.93 -17.00
C ILE A 95 -30.76 8.15 -16.48
N GLN A 96 -31.14 9.35 -16.91
CA GLN A 96 -30.52 10.58 -16.44
C GLN A 96 -30.74 10.77 -14.93
N GLN A 97 -31.96 10.56 -14.44
CA GLN A 97 -32.28 10.60 -13.01
C GLN A 97 -31.50 9.54 -12.22
N MET A 98 -31.44 8.30 -12.71
CA MET A 98 -30.66 7.22 -12.09
C MET A 98 -29.17 7.59 -12.00
N LYS A 99 -28.60 8.20 -13.05
CA LYS A 99 -27.21 8.67 -13.06
C LYS A 99 -26.98 9.79 -12.05
N THR A 100 -27.90 10.75 -11.95
CA THR A 100 -27.82 11.83 -10.96
C THR A 100 -27.88 11.28 -9.54
N HIS A 101 -28.86 10.42 -9.24
CA HIS A 101 -29.00 9.77 -7.93
C HIS A 101 -27.75 8.95 -7.56
N ALA A 102 -27.20 8.17 -8.51
CA ALA A 102 -25.97 7.40 -8.28
C ALA A 102 -24.75 8.30 -7.99
N ARG A 103 -24.67 9.48 -8.62
CA ARG A 103 -23.60 10.46 -8.36
C ARG A 103 -23.75 11.09 -6.98
N GLU A 104 -24.97 11.49 -6.60
CA GLU A 104 -25.29 12.05 -5.29
C GLU A 104 -25.00 11.05 -4.15
N GLU A 105 -25.47 9.81 -4.29
CA GLU A 105 -25.18 8.72 -3.34
C GLU A 105 -23.68 8.46 -3.20
N LYS A 106 -22.94 8.45 -4.32
CA LYS A 106 -21.48 8.29 -4.28
C LYS A 106 -20.80 9.46 -3.57
N ALA A 107 -21.22 10.69 -3.83
CA ALA A 107 -20.68 11.89 -3.18
C ALA A 107 -20.97 11.88 -1.67
N ARG A 108 -22.19 11.49 -1.28
CA ARG A 108 -22.59 11.34 0.12
C ARG A 108 -21.74 10.31 0.84
N ARG A 109 -21.60 9.10 0.28
CA ARG A 109 -20.74 8.05 0.85
C ARG A 109 -19.28 8.46 0.95
N GLN A 110 -18.79 9.26 0.00
CA GLN A 110 -17.43 9.79 0.04
C GLN A 110 -17.26 10.79 1.19
N LEU A 111 -18.23 11.68 1.41
CA LEU A 111 -18.23 12.63 2.54
C LEU A 111 -18.27 11.91 3.89
N ASP A 112 -19.14 10.90 4.03
CA ASP A 112 -19.22 10.11 5.25
C ASP A 112 -17.91 9.36 5.52
N ARG A 113 -17.29 8.81 4.47
CA ARG A 113 -16.00 8.12 4.58
C ARG A 113 -14.87 9.07 4.97
N THR A 114 -14.81 10.28 4.40
CA THR A 114 -13.77 11.27 4.76
C THR A 114 -13.98 11.81 6.17
N ARG A 115 -15.23 12.02 6.59
CA ARG A 115 -15.56 12.40 7.98
C ARG A 115 -15.11 11.33 8.96
N LEU A 116 -15.49 10.07 8.73
CA LEU A 116 -15.12 8.95 9.59
C LEU A 116 -13.59 8.77 9.65
N ALA A 117 -12.89 8.95 8.52
CA ALA A 117 -11.44 8.88 8.49
C ALA A 117 -10.78 9.97 9.36
N ARG A 118 -11.29 11.21 9.30
CA ARG A 118 -10.80 12.31 10.16
C ARG A 118 -11.08 12.04 11.64
N GLU A 119 -12.30 11.60 11.97
CA GLU A 119 -12.66 11.26 13.36
C GLU A 119 -11.79 10.11 13.90
N LYS A 120 -11.49 9.10 13.08
CA LYS A 120 -10.57 8.01 13.45
C LYS A 120 -9.13 8.52 13.67
N GLN A 121 -8.62 9.37 12.78
CA GLN A 121 -7.28 9.93 12.90
C GLN A 121 -7.13 10.76 14.18
N LEU A 122 -8.07 11.67 14.45
CA LEU A 122 -8.07 12.48 15.67
C LEU A 122 -8.13 11.62 16.93
N LYS A 123 -8.94 10.54 16.90
CA LYS A 123 -9.01 9.59 18.01
C LYS A 123 -7.68 8.84 18.21
N GLU A 124 -7.03 8.44 17.12
CA GLU A 124 -5.73 7.76 17.19
C GLU A 124 -4.64 8.67 17.73
N GLU A 125 -4.58 9.93 17.29
CA GLU A 125 -3.64 10.94 17.80
C GLU A 125 -3.89 11.19 19.30
N ALA A 126 -5.13 11.43 19.71
CA ALA A 126 -5.47 11.60 21.12
C ALA A 126 -5.15 10.36 21.98
N MET A 127 -5.32 9.15 21.45
CA MET A 127 -4.92 7.92 22.16
C MET A 127 -3.40 7.82 22.32
N ARG A 128 -2.62 8.23 21.32
CA ARG A 128 -1.15 8.27 21.42
C ARG A 128 -0.67 9.31 22.42
N GLU A 129 -1.21 10.53 22.37
CA GLU A 129 -0.88 11.59 23.34
C GLU A 129 -1.21 11.17 24.76
N LYS A 130 -2.38 10.55 24.98
CA LYS A 130 -2.77 10.01 26.28
C LYS A 130 -1.75 8.97 26.78
N GLN A 131 -1.36 8.02 25.94
CA GLN A 131 -0.36 7.00 26.31
C GLN A 131 0.99 7.63 26.65
N GLU A 132 1.41 8.69 25.95
CA GLU A 132 2.65 9.39 26.25
C GLU A 132 2.59 10.13 27.59
N LEU A 133 1.47 10.82 27.87
CA LEU A 133 1.25 11.48 29.15
C LEU A 133 1.19 10.48 30.32
N GLU A 134 0.52 9.33 30.14
CA GLU A 134 0.49 8.27 31.16
C GLU A 134 1.89 7.74 31.47
N ARG A 135 2.74 7.54 30.44
CA ARG A 135 4.15 7.14 30.65
C ARG A 135 4.96 8.20 31.40
N LYS A 136 4.80 9.48 31.04
CA LYS A 136 5.48 10.58 31.74
C LYS A 136 5.04 10.70 33.20
N LEU A 137 3.74 10.53 33.47
CA LEU A 137 3.19 10.54 34.82
C LEU A 137 3.79 9.42 35.68
N LEU A 138 3.88 8.20 35.13
CA LEU A 138 4.51 7.07 35.81
C LEU A 138 5.99 7.33 36.12
N ALA A 139 6.74 7.87 35.16
CA ALA A 139 8.16 8.21 35.36
C ALA A 139 8.34 9.26 36.47
N LEU A 140 7.54 10.34 36.46
CA LEU A 140 7.58 11.36 37.50
C LEU A 140 7.15 10.82 38.87
N GLN A 141 6.16 9.93 38.93
CA GLN A 141 5.77 9.27 40.18
C GLN A 141 6.91 8.42 40.75
N GLU A 142 7.64 7.69 39.89
CA GLU A 142 8.79 6.90 40.30
C GLU A 142 9.97 7.77 40.75
N GLU A 143 10.25 8.87 40.04
CA GLU A 143 11.25 9.87 40.47
C GLU A 143 10.91 10.49 41.82
N MET A 144 9.65 10.89 42.03
CA MET A 144 9.17 11.43 43.31
C MET A 144 9.33 10.40 44.43
N ARG A 145 9.02 9.12 44.18
CA ARG A 145 9.23 8.05 45.15
C ARG A 145 10.71 7.88 45.49
N ASN A 146 11.57 7.82 44.49
CA ASN A 146 13.01 7.65 44.68
C ASN A 146 13.63 8.85 45.43
N ALA A 147 13.19 10.07 45.12
CA ALA A 147 13.61 11.28 45.83
C ALA A 147 13.14 11.27 47.28
N HIS A 148 11.91 10.83 47.54
CA HIS A 148 11.38 10.69 48.90
C HIS A 148 12.18 9.64 49.71
N GLU A 149 12.46 8.46 49.13
CA GLU A 149 13.28 7.44 49.78
C GLU A 149 14.73 7.93 50.03
N ALA A 150 15.31 8.70 49.11
CA ALA A 150 16.63 9.31 49.30
C ALA A 150 16.62 10.36 50.43
N LEU A 151 15.56 11.17 50.52
CA LEU A 151 15.38 12.14 51.60
C LEU A 151 15.31 11.44 52.96
N MET A 152 14.46 10.41 53.10
CA MET A 152 14.34 9.64 54.34
C MET A 152 15.69 9.04 54.78
N ARG A 153 16.45 8.45 53.85
CA ARG A 153 17.80 7.91 54.15
C ARG A 153 18.77 9.01 54.59
N SER A 154 18.67 10.20 54.00
CA SER A 154 19.50 11.35 54.38
C SER A 154 19.16 11.87 55.78
N GLU A 155 17.87 11.92 56.12
CA GLU A 155 17.39 12.30 57.47
C GLU A 155 17.89 11.31 58.52
N GLU A 156 17.71 10.00 58.31
CA GLU A 156 18.22 8.96 59.21
C GLU A 156 19.74 9.02 59.40
N SER A 157 20.47 9.30 58.31
CA SER A 157 21.93 9.45 58.35
C SER A 157 22.35 10.70 59.14
N ALA A 158 21.60 11.81 59.01
CA ALA A 158 21.86 13.03 59.75
C ALA A 158 21.63 12.85 61.25
N ASP A 159 20.56 12.14 61.64
CA ASP A 159 20.28 11.82 63.05
C ASP A 159 21.38 10.95 63.67
N LEU A 160 21.84 9.92 62.94
CA LEU A 160 22.94 9.07 63.41
C LEU A 160 24.25 9.87 63.57
N LEU A 161 24.54 10.79 62.66
CA LEU A 161 25.71 11.67 62.75
C LEU A 161 25.61 12.62 63.94
N ALA A 162 24.42 13.17 64.21
CA ALA A 162 24.18 14.03 65.36
C ALA A 162 24.42 13.27 66.68
N GLU A 163 23.92 12.03 66.81
CA GLU A 163 24.14 11.22 68.01
C GLU A 163 25.62 10.83 68.17
N LYS A 164 26.30 10.46 67.07
CA LYS A 164 27.75 10.21 67.10
C LYS A 164 28.54 11.45 67.51
N ALA A 165 28.16 12.63 67.02
CA ALA A 165 28.80 13.89 67.41
C ALA A 165 28.61 14.17 68.90
N ARG A 166 27.42 13.89 69.46
CA ARG A 166 27.14 14.00 70.89
C ARG A 166 28.03 13.09 71.73
N ILE A 167 28.14 11.81 71.34
CA ILE A 167 29.02 10.84 72.02
C ILE A 167 30.49 11.27 71.93
N ALA A 168 30.94 11.69 70.75
CA ALA A 168 32.31 12.17 70.56
C ALA A 168 32.61 13.42 71.40
N GLU A 169 31.64 14.32 71.58
CA GLU A 169 31.77 15.48 72.45
C GLU A 169 31.88 15.07 73.93
N GLU A 170 31.05 14.14 74.40
CA GLU A 170 31.14 13.56 75.75
C GLU A 170 32.47 12.86 75.99
N GLU A 171 32.93 12.03 75.05
CA GLU A 171 34.25 11.37 75.09
C GLU A 171 35.38 12.39 75.10
N ALA A 172 35.30 13.45 74.29
CA ALA A 172 36.27 14.53 74.29
C ALA A 172 36.26 15.33 75.60
N VAL A 173 35.11 15.52 76.25
CA VAL A 173 35.03 16.10 77.60
C VAL A 173 35.69 15.18 78.63
N LEU A 174 35.42 13.87 78.58
CA LEU A 174 36.05 12.90 79.47
C LEU A 174 37.57 12.82 79.26
N LEU A 175 38.03 12.80 78.01
CA LEU A 175 39.44 12.84 77.64
C LEU A 175 40.08 14.16 78.09
N ARG A 176 39.42 15.31 77.92
CA ARG A 176 39.91 16.59 78.45
C ARG A 176 40.04 16.57 79.96
N ARG A 177 39.08 15.98 80.69
CA ARG A 177 39.16 15.82 82.14
C ARG A 177 40.32 14.90 82.55
N LYS A 178 40.45 13.74 81.93
CA LYS A 178 41.56 12.81 82.16
C LYS A 178 42.90 13.43 81.78
N SER A 179 42.97 14.17 80.67
CA SER A 179 44.16 14.93 80.27
C SER A 179 44.45 16.00 81.30
N ALA A 180 43.47 16.74 81.82
CA ALA A 180 43.69 17.71 82.87
C ALA A 180 44.18 17.07 84.19
N GLU A 181 43.72 15.86 84.52
CA GLU A 181 44.22 15.07 85.66
C GLU A 181 45.65 14.58 85.41
N VAL A 182 45.93 14.06 84.20
CA VAL A 182 47.28 13.67 83.76
C VAL A 182 48.18 14.90 83.59
N ASP A 183 47.67 16.06 83.23
CA ASP A 183 48.40 17.33 83.10
C ASP A 183 48.61 17.96 84.47
N ALA A 184 47.74 17.72 85.44
CA ALA A 184 48.00 18.04 86.85
C ALA A 184 49.07 17.10 87.42
N GLU A 185 49.08 15.82 87.03
CA GLU A 185 50.13 14.85 87.36
C GLU A 185 51.44 15.15 86.62
N ILE A 186 51.35 15.52 85.34
CA ILE A 186 52.47 15.95 84.52
C ILE A 186 52.92 17.29 85.05
N GLN A 187 52.10 18.25 85.47
CA GLN A 187 52.55 19.48 86.14
C GLN A 187 53.26 19.16 87.46
N ARG A 188 52.80 18.15 88.23
CA ARG A 188 53.59 17.61 89.35
C ARG A 188 54.95 17.06 88.88
N ILE A 189 54.99 16.35 87.76
CA ILE A 189 56.20 15.81 87.12
C ILE A 189 57.00 16.88 86.33
N LYS A 190 56.43 18.03 85.96
CA LYS A 190 56.95 19.06 85.04
C LYS A 190 57.43 20.28 85.82
N ILE A 191 56.88 20.51 87.02
CA ILE A 191 57.61 21.11 88.14
C ILE A 191 58.91 20.31 88.40
N SER A 192 58.93 19.01 88.12
CA SER A 192 60.14 18.19 88.19
C SER A 192 60.93 18.10 86.87
N ALA A 193 60.38 18.48 85.71
CA ALA A 193 61.05 18.31 84.42
C ALA A 193 60.46 19.17 83.26
N MET A 194 61.32 19.96 82.61
CA MET A 194 61.21 20.55 81.24
C MET A 194 60.50 21.92 81.13
N LYS A 195 61.07 23.04 80.61
CA LYS A 195 61.96 23.37 79.46
C LYS A 195 61.47 22.89 78.07
N SER A 196 60.94 23.85 77.30
CA SER A 196 60.68 24.00 75.84
C SER A 196 59.86 22.92 75.10
N ASP A 197 58.76 23.24 74.39
CA ASP A 197 58.54 24.05 73.14
C ASP A 197 59.11 23.38 71.88
N GLU A 198 58.48 23.37 70.69
CA GLU A 198 57.19 23.88 70.16
C GLU A 198 57.03 23.35 68.70
N GLU A 199 55.78 23.31 68.18
CA GLU A 199 55.35 23.57 66.78
C GLU A 199 55.94 22.78 65.57
N ARG A 200 55.27 22.53 64.42
CA ARG A 200 54.18 23.24 63.73
C ARG A 200 53.55 22.39 62.60
N MET A 201 52.32 22.76 62.24
CA MET A 201 51.55 22.33 61.07
C MET A 201 51.70 23.37 59.95
N LEU A 202 51.72 22.97 58.67
CA LEU A 202 51.27 23.83 57.57
C LEU A 202 50.86 23.00 56.34
N MET A 203 49.59 23.17 55.97
CA MET A 203 48.99 22.76 54.71
C MET A 203 49.29 23.77 53.60
N GLU A 204 49.28 23.26 52.37
CA GLU A 204 48.51 23.76 51.22
C GLU A 204 49.35 24.07 49.98
N CYS A 205 49.06 23.39 48.86
CA CYS A 205 48.49 23.99 47.64
C CYS A 205 48.79 23.19 46.36
N ARG A 206 47.71 22.99 45.59
CA ARG A 206 47.59 23.04 44.11
C ARG A 206 48.16 21.88 43.29
N ALA A 207 47.27 21.21 42.55
CA ALA A 207 46.90 21.56 41.16
C ALA A 207 46.06 20.40 40.61
N ARG A 208 44.79 20.67 40.29
CA ARG A 208 44.28 20.73 38.90
C ARG A 208 44.53 19.45 38.10
N GLU A 209 43.46 18.69 37.92
CA GLU A 209 42.73 18.70 36.63
C GLU A 209 43.58 18.09 35.51
N ALA A 210 43.55 16.77 35.44
CA ALA A 210 43.62 16.03 34.20
C ALA A 210 42.90 14.70 34.46
N GLU A 211 42.41 14.08 33.40
CA GLU A 211 41.77 12.75 33.40
C GLU A 211 40.26 12.75 33.65
N MET A 212 39.54 13.53 32.83
CA MET A 212 38.19 13.13 32.47
C MET A 212 38.06 12.97 30.95
N MET A 213 37.84 11.70 30.59
CA MET A 213 37.16 11.18 29.41
C MET A 213 37.91 11.12 28.07
N ALA A 214 38.57 9.97 27.90
CA ALA A 214 38.75 9.30 26.63
C ALA A 214 37.71 8.17 26.47
N ALA A 215 37.24 7.98 25.23
CA ALA A 215 36.87 6.72 24.56
C ALA A 215 35.58 6.88 23.71
N THR A 216 35.66 7.30 22.43
CA THR A 216 35.88 6.51 21.18
C THR A 216 34.64 5.80 20.63
N LEU A 217 34.14 6.22 19.43
CA LEU A 217 34.28 5.58 18.08
C LEU A 217 33.16 4.54 17.80
N LEU A 218 32.57 4.32 16.61
CA LEU A 218 32.64 4.85 15.23
C LEU A 218 31.54 4.11 14.40
N GLU A 219 31.22 4.65 13.20
CA GLU A 219 30.76 3.92 11.98
C GLU A 219 29.30 3.41 11.92
N ASP A 220 28.56 3.36 10.79
CA ASP A 220 28.82 3.72 9.38
C ASP A 220 27.49 3.81 8.58
N SER A 221 27.58 4.39 7.37
CA SER A 221 26.84 4.06 6.14
C SER A 221 25.31 4.25 6.01
N GLY A 222 24.94 5.18 5.11
CA GLY A 222 24.33 4.73 3.84
C GLY A 222 22.88 5.10 3.48
N ARG A 223 22.76 6.03 2.52
CA ARG A 223 21.86 6.04 1.34
C ARG A 223 20.36 6.39 1.45
N ARG A 224 20.03 7.45 0.70
CA ARG A 224 19.11 7.55 -0.48
C ARG A 224 17.91 8.49 -0.37
N VAL A 225 17.85 9.31 -1.41
CA VAL A 225 16.82 10.24 -1.86
C VAL A 225 15.86 9.47 -2.79
N GLU A 226 14.55 9.64 -2.64
CA GLU A 226 13.59 9.28 -3.69
C GLU A 226 12.23 9.98 -3.45
N TYR A 227 11.86 10.89 -4.35
CA TYR A 227 10.51 11.42 -4.49
C TYR A 227 10.28 11.70 -5.97
N MET A 228 9.58 10.81 -6.68
CA MET A 228 8.74 11.12 -7.85
C MET A 228 7.94 9.89 -8.30
N GLU A 229 6.85 10.18 -9.02
CA GLU A 229 6.01 9.28 -9.84
C GLU A 229 4.80 8.57 -9.18
N LYS A 230 3.68 9.29 -9.15
CA LYS A 230 2.32 8.71 -9.17
C LYS A 230 1.61 9.02 -10.48
N SER A 231 1.99 8.35 -11.57
CA SER A 231 1.11 8.05 -12.72
C SER A 231 1.70 6.98 -13.68
N LYS A 232 2.32 5.92 -13.14
CA LYS A 232 2.82 4.74 -13.89
C LYS A 232 2.37 3.39 -13.30
N HIS A 233 1.51 3.42 -12.29
CA HIS A 233 1.33 2.30 -11.37
C HIS A 233 0.63 1.08 -11.97
N LEU A 234 -0.39 1.25 -12.82
CA LEU A 234 -1.17 0.11 -13.32
C LEU A 234 -0.47 -0.65 -14.47
N HIS A 235 0.30 0.04 -15.31
CA HIS A 235 1.09 -0.60 -16.36
C HIS A 235 2.33 -1.29 -15.77
N GLN A 236 2.96 -0.66 -14.76
CA GLN A 236 4.07 -1.26 -14.01
C GLN A 236 3.62 -2.48 -13.22
N GLN A 237 2.47 -2.44 -12.53
CA GLN A 237 1.94 -3.61 -11.82
C GLN A 237 1.65 -4.81 -12.73
N LEU A 238 1.16 -4.58 -13.96
CA LEU A 238 0.98 -5.65 -14.93
C LEU A 238 2.32 -6.17 -15.47
N GLN A 239 3.31 -5.29 -15.65
CA GLN A 239 4.65 -5.66 -16.10
C GLN A 239 5.41 -6.45 -15.03
N ASP A 240 5.35 -6.01 -13.76
CA ASP A 240 5.97 -6.66 -12.62
C ASP A 240 5.37 -8.05 -12.41
N LEU A 241 4.03 -8.16 -12.44
CA LEU A 241 3.34 -9.44 -12.34
C LEU A 241 3.63 -10.35 -13.55
N LYS A 242 3.74 -9.78 -14.76
CA LYS A 242 4.18 -10.55 -15.95
C LYS A 242 5.59 -11.11 -15.72
N THR A 243 6.53 -10.30 -15.26
CA THR A 243 7.92 -10.75 -15.01
C THR A 243 8.03 -11.78 -13.89
N GLU A 244 7.25 -11.63 -12.82
CA GLU A 244 7.24 -12.56 -11.68
C GLU A 244 6.68 -13.93 -12.10
N ILE A 245 5.64 -13.94 -12.94
CA ILE A 245 5.03 -15.17 -13.45
C ILE A 245 5.87 -15.80 -14.56
N GLU A 246 6.58 -15.02 -15.40
CA GLU A 246 7.40 -15.56 -16.50
C GLU A 246 8.49 -16.52 -15.99
N VAL A 247 9.09 -16.23 -14.82
CA VAL A 247 10.09 -17.11 -14.19
C VAL A 247 9.48 -18.43 -13.69
N LEU A 248 8.18 -18.44 -13.43
CA LEU A 248 7.42 -19.61 -12.99
C LEU A 248 6.71 -20.34 -14.13
N LYS A 249 6.87 -19.86 -15.37
CA LYS A 249 6.17 -20.38 -16.54
C LYS A 249 6.80 -21.71 -16.98
N VAL A 250 5.97 -22.74 -17.02
CA VAL A 250 6.35 -24.05 -17.54
C VAL A 250 5.95 -24.11 -19.01
N GLU A 251 6.94 -23.95 -19.91
CA GLU A 251 6.74 -23.93 -21.36
C GLU A 251 5.95 -25.15 -21.88
N GLU A 252 6.16 -26.32 -21.28
CA GLU A 252 5.48 -27.57 -21.64
C GLU A 252 3.95 -27.54 -21.40
N ASN A 253 3.45 -26.64 -20.56
CA ASN A 253 2.02 -26.52 -20.23
C ASN A 253 1.30 -25.39 -20.99
N GLN A 254 1.98 -24.73 -21.93
CA GLN A 254 1.35 -23.65 -22.70
C GLN A 254 0.23 -24.17 -23.60
N THR A 255 -0.95 -23.56 -23.48
CA THR A 255 -2.07 -23.89 -24.36
C THR A 255 -1.90 -23.20 -25.72
N GLU A 256 -2.66 -23.66 -26.73
CA GLU A 256 -2.69 -22.98 -28.04
C GLU A 256 -3.17 -21.53 -27.95
N LEU A 257 -4.08 -21.22 -27.01
CA LEU A 257 -4.57 -19.85 -26.82
C LEU A 257 -3.49 -18.93 -26.24
N ASP A 258 -2.61 -19.45 -25.38
CA ASP A 258 -1.50 -18.68 -24.81
C ASP A 258 -0.50 -18.29 -25.89
N ARG A 259 -0.18 -19.23 -26.80
CA ARG A 259 0.68 -18.98 -27.96
C ARG A 259 0.10 -17.92 -28.89
N LEU A 260 -1.18 -18.04 -29.26
CA LEU A 260 -1.88 -17.05 -30.09
C LEU A 260 -1.95 -15.66 -29.43
N HIS A 261 -2.11 -15.62 -28.10
CA HIS A 261 -2.10 -14.37 -27.34
C HIS A 261 -0.72 -13.71 -27.35
N GLU A 262 0.35 -14.46 -27.06
CA GLU A 262 1.72 -13.92 -27.04
C GLU A 262 2.15 -13.42 -28.42
N GLU A 263 1.78 -14.13 -29.50
CA GLU A 263 1.97 -13.66 -30.86
C GLU A 263 1.26 -12.33 -31.14
N SER A 264 0.02 -12.18 -30.66
CA SER A 264 -0.75 -10.94 -30.80
C SER A 264 -0.09 -9.80 -30.03
N VAL A 265 0.37 -10.07 -28.80
CA VAL A 265 1.08 -9.10 -27.97
C VAL A 265 2.40 -8.68 -28.61
N THR A 266 3.15 -9.63 -29.17
CA THR A 266 4.42 -9.38 -29.89
C THR A 266 4.21 -8.47 -31.10
N ARG A 267 3.10 -8.63 -31.81
CA ARG A 267 2.70 -7.73 -32.92
C ARG A 267 2.21 -6.35 -32.45
N GLY A 268 2.03 -6.13 -31.15
CA GLY A 268 1.41 -4.93 -30.59
C GLY A 268 -0.10 -4.86 -30.86
N ASP A 269 -0.73 -6.00 -31.18
CA ASP A 269 -2.16 -6.06 -31.45
C ASP A 269 -2.96 -6.04 -30.14
N THR A 270 -3.99 -5.21 -30.14
CA THR A 270 -4.98 -5.10 -29.06
C THR A 270 -6.36 -5.36 -29.65
N LYS A 271 -7.32 -5.73 -28.81
CA LYS A 271 -8.72 -5.93 -29.24
C LYS A 271 -9.23 -4.78 -30.12
N TYR A 272 -8.94 -3.53 -29.75
CA TYR A 272 -9.43 -2.36 -30.48
C TYR A 272 -8.63 -2.06 -31.74
N SER A 273 -7.31 -2.30 -31.76
CA SER A 273 -6.51 -2.12 -32.98
C SER A 273 -6.87 -3.17 -34.04
N THR A 274 -7.05 -4.45 -33.65
CA THR A 274 -7.55 -5.51 -34.54
C THR A 274 -8.94 -5.17 -35.09
N LEU A 275 -9.89 -4.78 -34.23
CA LEU A 275 -11.24 -4.40 -34.68
C LEU A 275 -11.22 -3.20 -35.63
N ARG A 276 -10.32 -2.22 -35.43
CA ARG A 276 -10.18 -1.07 -36.33
C ARG A 276 -9.61 -1.50 -37.68
N ARG A 277 -8.58 -2.35 -37.67
CA ARG A 277 -7.92 -2.89 -38.87
C ARG A 277 -8.91 -3.65 -39.77
N ILE A 278 -9.70 -4.56 -39.21
CA ILE A 278 -10.62 -5.38 -40.00
C ILE A 278 -11.90 -4.65 -40.43
N ARG A 279 -12.23 -3.49 -39.82
CA ARG A 279 -13.39 -2.67 -40.19
C ARG A 279 -13.10 -1.58 -41.22
N SER A 280 -11.82 -1.27 -41.48
CA SER A 280 -11.42 -0.24 -42.45
C SER A 280 -11.76 -0.62 -43.89
N THR A 281 -11.90 -1.92 -44.16
CA THR A 281 -12.28 -2.45 -45.47
C THR A 281 -13.78 -2.29 -45.72
N SER A 282 -14.16 -2.09 -46.99
CA SER A 282 -15.58 -1.92 -47.35
C SER A 282 -16.40 -3.17 -47.01
N GLY A 283 -17.70 -3.00 -46.73
CA GLY A 283 -18.60 -4.13 -46.45
C GLY A 283 -18.60 -5.16 -47.57
N LYS A 284 -18.58 -4.71 -48.84
CA LYS A 284 -18.45 -5.58 -50.01
C LYS A 284 -17.15 -6.39 -50.01
N ALA A 285 -16.00 -5.76 -49.71
CA ALA A 285 -14.71 -6.46 -49.65
C ALA A 285 -14.68 -7.49 -48.51
N ARG A 286 -15.27 -7.17 -47.36
CA ARG A 286 -15.40 -8.10 -46.23
C ARG A 286 -16.25 -9.31 -46.55
N VAL A 287 -17.36 -9.14 -47.27
CA VAL A 287 -18.20 -10.26 -47.70
C VAL A 287 -17.48 -11.12 -48.75
N ALA A 288 -16.74 -10.51 -49.68
CA ALA A 288 -15.92 -11.26 -50.64
C ALA A 288 -14.84 -12.09 -49.94
N PHE A 289 -14.08 -11.47 -49.04
CA PHE A 289 -13.05 -12.16 -48.23
C PHE A 289 -13.64 -13.28 -47.37
N PHE A 290 -14.84 -13.10 -46.80
CA PHE A 290 -15.52 -14.16 -46.05
C PHE A 290 -15.80 -15.43 -46.89
N GLU A 291 -16.15 -15.26 -48.16
CA GLU A 291 -16.41 -16.39 -49.05
C GLU A 291 -15.09 -17.03 -49.53
N GLU A 292 -13.94 -16.38 -49.35
CA GLU A 292 -12.62 -16.92 -49.68
C GLU A 292 -11.97 -17.71 -48.53
N LEU A 293 -12.38 -17.46 -47.27
CA LEU A 293 -11.99 -18.23 -46.09
C LEU A 293 -12.44 -19.70 -46.18
#